data_AF-A0A3N7CBL2-F1
#
_entry.id   AF-A0A3N7CBL2-F1
#
_cell.length_a   1.000
_cell.length_b   1.000
_cell.length_c   1.000
_cell.angle_alpha   90.00
_cell.angle_beta   90.00
_cell.angle_gamma   90.00
#
_symmetry.space_group_name_H-M   'P 1'
#
loop_
_entity.id
_entity.type
_entity.pdbx_description
1 polymer ?
#
loop_
_entity_poly.entity_id
_entity_poly.type
_entity_poly.pdbx_seq_one_letter_code
_entity_poly.pdbx_strand_id
1 'polypeptide(L)' 'METFFQQIINGLVLGSMYALVALGYTMVYGIINLINFAHGEILMVGALVSWTVVSALSDAGLPGWAL' A
#
# COMPACT_ATOMS: atom_id res chain seq x y z
N MET A 1 21.83 -15.24 4.64
CA MET A 1 20.70 -15.26 5.60
C MET A 1 20.02 -13.91 5.72
N GLU A 2 20.76 -12.80 5.74
CA GLU A 2 20.19 -11.44 5.76
C GLU A 2 19.23 -11.16 4.57
N THR A 3 19.67 -11.42 3.34
CA THR A 3 18.81 -11.35 2.15
C THR A 3 17.55 -12.21 2.21
N PHE A 4 17.60 -13.40 2.83
CA PHE A 4 16.43 -14.28 2.97
C PHE A 4 15.36 -13.65 3.86
N PHE A 5 15.74 -13.11 5.01
CA PHE A 5 14.83 -12.40 5.90
C PHE A 5 14.26 -11.13 5.25
N GLN A 6 15.11 -10.37 4.54
CA GLN A 6 14.66 -9.20 3.80
C GLN A 6 13.60 -9.53 2.75
N GLN A 7 13.75 -10.63 2.00
CA GLN A 7 12.75 -11.04 1.01
C GLN A 7 11.43 -11.50 1.65
N ILE A 8 11.45 -12.13 2.84
CA ILE A 8 10.22 -12.43 3.58
C ILE A 8 9.49 -11.14 3.97
N ILE A 9 10.21 -10.15 4.48
CA ILE A 9 9.62 -8.85 4.86
C ILE A 9 9.04 -8.15 3.63
N ASN A 10 9.81 -8.07 2.53
CA ASN A 10 9.34 -7.48 1.27
C ASN A 10 8.08 -8.20 0.74
N GLY A 11 8.07 -9.53 0.79
CA GLY A 11 6.93 -10.35 0.40
C GLY A 11 5.69 -10.10 1.27
N LEU A 12 5.88 -9.94 2.59
CA LEU A 12 4.81 -9.60 3.52
C LEU A 12 4.24 -8.20 3.24
N VAL A 13 5.10 -7.22 2.99
CA VAL A 13 4.70 -5.84 2.67
C VAL A 13 3.84 -5.82 1.40
N LEU A 14 4.35 -6.37 0.30
CA LEU A 14 3.61 -6.44 -0.96
C LEU A 14 2.33 -7.28 -0.84
N GLY A 15 2.41 -8.42 -0.17
CA GLY A 15 1.27 -9.29 0.08
C GLY A 15 0.17 -8.61 0.90
N SER A 16 0.53 -7.83 1.93
CA SER A 16 -0.41 -7.08 2.75
C SER A 16 -1.11 -5.99 1.95
N MET A 17 -0.40 -5.29 1.05
CA MET A 17 -1.01 -4.31 0.15
C MET A 17 -2.03 -4.97 -0.77
N TYR A 18 -1.69 -6.09 -1.42
CA TYR A 18 -2.63 -6.79 -2.28
C TYR A 18 -3.83 -7.38 -1.52
N ALA A 19 -3.61 -7.87 -0.29
CA ALA A 19 -4.68 -8.34 0.56
C ALA A 19 -5.67 -7.22 0.93
N LEU A 20 -5.15 -6.03 1.28
CA LEU A 20 -5.99 -4.86 1.57
C LEU A 20 -6.78 -4.39 0.36
N VAL A 21 -6.16 -4.39 -0.83
CA VAL A 21 -6.84 -4.09 -2.10
C VAL A 21 -7.99 -5.06 -2.35
N ALA A 22 -7.71 -6.37 -2.26
CA ALA A 22 -8.71 -7.40 -2.47
C ALA A 22 -9.86 -7.30 -1.45
N LEU A 23 -9.54 -7.07 -0.18
CA LEU A 23 -10.53 -6.89 0.89
C LEU A 23 -11.39 -5.64 0.65
N GLY A 24 -10.81 -4.52 0.24
CA GLY A 24 -11.55 -3.32 -0.16
C GLY A 24 -12.52 -3.60 -1.31
N TYR A 25 -12.09 -4.33 -2.32
CA TYR A 25 -12.92 -4.67 -3.48
C TYR A 25 -14.09 -5.61 -3.11
N THR A 26 -13.85 -6.61 -2.27
CA THR A 26 -14.89 -7.54 -1.82
C THR A 26 -15.91 -6.88 -0.89
N MET A 27 -15.50 -5.95 -0.03
CA MET A 27 -16.42 -5.20 0.83
C MET A 27 -17.36 -4.30 0.02
N VAL A 28 -16.82 -3.54 -0.94
CA VAL A 28 -17.62 -2.62 -1.77
C VAL A 28 -18.62 -3.39 -2.63
N TYR A 29 -18.14 -4.44 -3.32
CA TYR A 29 -19.02 -5.26 -4.14
C TYR A 29 -20.02 -6.07 -3.29
N GLY A 30 -19.62 -6.54 -2.11
CA GLY A 30 -20.46 -7.33 -1.21
C GLY A 30 -21.63 -6.56 -0.61
N ILE A 31 -21.49 -5.24 -0.39
CA ILE A 31 -22.57 -4.40 0.16
C ILE A 31 -23.41 -3.81 -0.97
N ILE A 32 -22.78 -3.25 -2.00
CA ILE A 32 -23.46 -2.45 -3.02
C ILE A 32 -23.95 -3.31 -4.20
N ASN A 33 -23.36 -4.51 -4.41
CA ASN A 33 -23.61 -5.39 -5.56
C ASN A 33 -23.45 -4.70 -6.93
N LEU A 34 -22.66 -3.61 -6.97
CA LEU A 34 -22.34 -2.85 -8.17
C LEU A 34 -20.82 -2.79 -8.35
N ILE A 35 -20.37 -2.88 -9.60
CA ILE A 35 -18.94 -2.78 -9.94
C ILE A 35 -18.52 -1.31 -9.83
N ASN A 36 -17.59 -1.01 -8.92
CA ASN A 36 -17.03 0.32 -8.75
C ASN A 36 -15.69 0.45 -9.50
N PHE A 37 -15.69 1.18 -10.62
CA PHE A 37 -14.49 1.44 -11.42
C PHE A 37 -13.55 2.49 -10.81
N ALA A 38 -14.01 3.30 -9.86
CA ALA A 38 -13.20 4.30 -9.16
C ALA A 38 -12.29 3.70 -8.07
N HIS A 39 -12.38 2.39 -7.81
CA HIS A 39 -11.53 1.74 -6.81
C HIS A 39 -10.03 1.93 -7.11
N GLY A 40 -9.65 1.92 -8.39
CA GLY A 40 -8.27 2.21 -8.81
C GLY A 40 -7.82 3.64 -8.51
N GLU A 41 -8.74 4.62 -8.58
CA GLU A 41 -8.44 6.03 -8.26
C GLU A 41 -8.18 6.20 -6.76
N ILE A 42 -8.95 5.52 -5.90
CA ILE A 42 -8.77 5.55 -4.45
C ILE A 42 -7.39 4.97 -4.08
N LEU A 43 -6.97 3.88 -4.73
CA LEU A 43 -5.64 3.31 -4.54
C LEU A 43 -4.54 4.27 -5.01
N MET A 44 -4.73 4.94 -6.14
CA MET A 44 -3.79 5.92 -6.66
C MET A 44 -3.61 7.10 -5.70
N VAL A 45 -4.70 7.60 -5.12
CA VAL A 45 -4.64 8.65 -4.08
C VAL A 45 -3.82 8.19 -2.88
N GLY A 46 -4.07 6.96 -2.38
CA GLY A 46 -3.28 6.39 -1.28
C GLY A 46 -1.79 6.30 -1.60
N ALA A 47 -1.43 5.86 -2.82
CA ALA A 47 -0.05 5.77 -3.27
C ALA A 47 0.63 7.14 -3.35
N LEU A 48 -0.04 8.16 -3.92
CA LEU A 48 0.49 9.51 -4.05
C LEU A 48 0.64 10.20 -2.70
N VAL A 49 -0.30 10.01 -1.78
CA VAL A 49 -0.20 10.52 -0.40
C VAL A 49 0.99 9.89 0.31
N SER A 50 1.12 8.56 0.24
CA SER A 50 2.27 7.84 0.83
C SER A 50 3.60 8.36 0.28
N TRP A 51 3.71 8.48 -1.05
CA TRP A 51 4.91 9.01 -1.69
C TRP A 51 5.25 10.44 -1.24
N THR A 52 4.26 11.32 -1.16
CA THR A 52 4.45 12.71 -0.74
C THR A 52 4.89 12.81 0.72
N VAL A 53 4.33 11.98 1.59
CA VAL A 53 4.72 11.90 3.00
C VAL A 53 6.16 11.39 3.12
N VAL A 54 6.48 10.29 2.44
CA VAL A 54 7.84 9.72 2.45
C VAL A 54 8.87 10.72 1.92
N SER A 55 8.57 11.47 0.85
CA SER A 55 9.47 12.51 0.36
C SER A 55 9.67 13.63 1.38
N ALA A 56 8.60 14.08 2.04
CA ALA A 56 8.69 15.14 3.04
C ALA A 56 9.50 14.69 4.28
N LEU A 57 9.33 13.44 4.71
CA LEU A 57 10.11 12.86 5.81
C LEU A 57 11.58 12.67 5.42
N SER A 58 11.85 12.27 4.17
CA SER A 58 13.20 12.16 3.64
C SER A 58 13.92 13.52 3.66
N ASP A 59 13.24 14.58 3.23
CA ASP A 59 13.78 15.95 3.25
C ASP A 59 14.04 16.44 4.67
N ALA A 60 13.30 15.94 5.66
CA ALA A 60 13.53 16.20 7.08
C ALA A 60 14.75 15.46 7.68
N GLY A 61 15.45 14.65 6.88
CA GLY A 61 16.67 13.94 7.27
C GLY A 61 16.43 12.64 8.05
N LEU A 62 15.23 12.07 7.97
CA LEU A 62 14.93 10.78 8.58
C LEU A 62 15.69 9.65 7.88
N PRO A 63 16.20 8.66 8.63
CA PRO A 63 16.95 7.54 8.06
C PRO A 63 16.03 6.63 7.25
N GLY A 64 16.56 5.99 6.20
CA GLY A 64 15.76 5.19 5.25
C GLY A 64 15.06 3.94 5.79
N TRP A 65 15.30 3.56 7.05
CA TRP A 65 14.51 2.54 7.73
C TRP A 65 13.25 3.10 8.42
N ALA A 66 13.16 4.43 8.55
CA ALA A 66 12.03 5.17 9.10
C ALA A 66 11.13 5.78 7.99
N LEU A 67 11.49 5.55 6.72
CA LEU A 67 10.79 5.96 5.50
C LEU A 67 10.13 4.75 4.87
#